data_AF-A0A1J0R9U3-F1
#
_entry.id   AF-A0A1J0R9U3-F1
#
_cell.length_a   1.000
_cell.length_b   1.000
_cell.length_c   1.000
_cell.angle_alpha   90.00
_cell.angle_beta   90.00
_cell.angle_gamma   90.00
#
_symmetry.space_group_name_H-M   'P 1'
#
loop_
_entity.id
_entity.type
_entity.pdbx_description
1 polymer ?
#
loop_
_entity_poly.entity_id
_entity_poly.type
_entity_poly.pdbx_seq_one_letter_code
_entity_poly.pdbx_strand_id
1 'polypeptide(L)'
;MRLDQRPTKAVVALALLLITYAPATEAAAATKGENRQAFGLLCNVVLAATKLQGKHKPSAAAKDAAVKAQHIALILSEPSAIAKMAAKTTTSGNQAAGDSEIPEKCQGSIKEQCQQAANYLKNLSPEEKKKLELAASPTSPLHNQINKTVKIMKTLADQAKDYLEEAEAYAGVKAALEEAIYGTGNTKSSLKLTGTGATREAHCGTNTKSGSSSKNSLAETLTCLCASDSTNSDTAACYSGSATQQQFDQQGRPLAAWGQIEGKCKTEGHHQAGDAATNLAAATTAIRQLLYQPKGNGGAIGYIGYVGSTGAAGNCDGVDTGGTGPCATFVSGANTIQEPAWLGALDKAAPKKQELKGEQRTTLQAEIQLTNLNESITNLLQLNAMAIQQQTQKRPGAAAKAAKEAEDCSSITKKTGCQAKAECTWERTDKSEGDHCKLNATAVGQQATQAETNGATATTGCARHGNDKAKCEADKAGDKQNCAFRIKRVNQNPKKKCAEMEVFY
;
A
#
# COMPACT_ATOMS: atom_id res chain seq x y z
N MET A 1 76.01 -39.58 64.59
CA MET A 1 75.20 -40.81 64.62
C MET A 1 73.74 -40.37 64.57
N ARG A 2 73.07 -40.55 63.41
CA ARG A 2 71.90 -41.46 63.19
C ARG A 2 70.68 -41.08 64.07
N LEU A 3 69.45 -40.92 63.60
CA LEU A 3 68.67 -41.32 62.40
C LEU A 3 67.36 -40.47 62.44
N ASP A 4 66.80 -40.01 61.31
CA ASP A 4 65.51 -40.47 60.70
C ASP A 4 64.29 -40.45 61.68
N GLN A 5 63.08 -39.98 61.36
CA GLN A 5 62.25 -40.27 60.17
C GLN A 5 60.94 -39.44 60.17
N ARG A 6 60.21 -39.55 59.06
CA ARG A 6 59.02 -38.84 58.55
C ARG A 6 57.65 -39.26 59.20
N PRO A 7 56.48 -38.70 58.76
CA PRO A 7 55.30 -38.40 59.57
C PRO A 7 54.14 -39.43 59.46
N THR A 8 53.12 -39.29 60.31
CA THR A 8 51.82 -39.96 60.13
C THR A 8 50.64 -39.06 60.51
N LYS A 9 49.66 -39.04 59.61
CA LYS A 9 48.32 -38.45 59.74
C LYS A 9 47.47 -39.28 60.70
N ALA A 10 46.64 -38.64 61.52
CA ALA A 10 45.36 -39.19 61.97
C ALA A 10 44.41 -38.08 62.44
N VAL A 11 43.18 -38.16 61.95
CA VAL A 11 42.02 -37.29 62.17
C VAL A 11 41.15 -37.90 63.27
N VAL A 12 40.63 -37.09 64.22
CA VAL A 12 39.44 -37.38 65.05
C VAL A 12 38.81 -36.01 65.40
N ALA A 13 37.79 -35.54 64.67
CA ALA A 13 36.36 -35.71 64.92
C ALA A 13 35.86 -35.08 66.25
N LEU A 14 35.25 -33.88 66.16
CA LEU A 14 34.41 -33.32 67.21
C LEU A 14 33.01 -33.06 66.62
N ALA A 15 32.02 -33.80 67.13
CA ALA A 15 30.62 -33.64 66.78
C ALA A 15 30.01 -32.49 67.62
N LEU A 16 29.36 -31.54 66.95
CA LEU A 16 28.45 -30.58 67.56
C LEU A 16 27.04 -30.84 67.00
N LEU A 17 26.22 -31.48 67.82
CA LEU A 17 24.78 -31.60 67.63
C LEU A 17 24.15 -30.23 67.95
N LEU A 18 23.83 -29.46 66.92
CA LEU A 18 22.91 -28.32 67.03
C LEU A 18 21.55 -28.76 66.53
N ILE A 19 20.63 -28.97 67.47
CA ILE A 19 19.19 -29.07 67.21
C ILE A 19 18.75 -27.68 66.76
N THR A 20 18.75 -27.42 65.45
CA THR A 20 18.04 -26.28 64.89
C THR A 20 16.60 -26.70 64.69
N TYR A 21 15.71 -26.18 65.54
CA TYR A 21 14.32 -25.96 65.19
C TYR A 21 14.30 -25.23 63.84
N ALA A 22 13.93 -25.91 62.77
CA ALA A 22 13.59 -25.24 61.53
C ALA A 22 12.24 -24.54 61.78
N PRO A 23 12.16 -23.20 61.80
CA PRO A 23 10.88 -22.58 61.56
C PRO A 23 10.40 -23.09 60.21
N ALA A 24 9.13 -23.48 60.10
CA ALA A 24 8.51 -23.70 58.81
C ALA A 24 8.72 -22.43 57.99
N THR A 25 9.67 -22.46 57.06
CA THR A 25 9.86 -21.37 56.11
C THR A 25 8.64 -21.41 55.23
N GLU A 26 7.71 -20.48 55.45
CA GLU A 26 6.66 -20.19 54.49
C GLU A 26 7.34 -19.98 53.14
N ALA A 27 6.92 -20.78 52.18
CA ALA A 27 7.52 -20.78 50.87
C ALA A 27 7.25 -19.41 50.21
N ALA A 28 8.31 -18.72 49.79
CA ALA A 28 8.19 -17.35 49.32
C ALA A 28 7.78 -17.29 47.84
N ALA A 29 6.98 -16.29 47.49
CA ALA A 29 6.68 -15.96 46.10
C ALA A 29 7.93 -15.41 45.38
N ALA A 30 7.99 -15.59 44.04
CA ALA A 30 9.04 -15.00 43.22
C ALA A 30 8.87 -13.47 43.12
N THR A 31 9.94 -12.71 43.36
CA THR A 31 9.88 -11.24 43.54
C THR A 31 10.98 -10.47 42.81
N LYS A 32 11.92 -11.13 42.13
CA LYS A 32 13.11 -10.48 41.54
C LYS A 32 12.95 -10.15 40.05
N GLY A 33 11.76 -10.31 39.49
CA GLY A 33 11.52 -10.06 38.07
C GLY A 33 11.99 -11.21 37.17
N GLU A 34 11.99 -12.44 37.69
CA GLU A 34 12.49 -13.65 37.04
C GLU A 34 11.80 -13.95 35.69
N ASN A 35 10.55 -13.51 35.53
CA ASN A 35 9.75 -13.66 34.33
C ASN A 35 9.82 -12.47 33.36
N ARG A 36 10.57 -11.40 33.64
CA ARG A 36 10.56 -10.17 32.80
C ARG A 36 10.86 -10.44 31.32
N GLN A 37 11.77 -11.37 31.00
CA GLN A 37 12.07 -11.74 29.61
C GLN A 37 10.86 -12.44 28.95
N ALA A 38 10.30 -13.46 29.61
CA ALA A 38 9.13 -14.18 29.11
C ALA A 38 7.92 -13.24 28.97
N PHE A 39 7.68 -12.44 30.00
CA PHE A 39 6.65 -11.40 30.00
C PHE A 39 6.80 -10.44 28.82
N GLY A 40 7.99 -9.88 28.60
CA GLY A 40 8.24 -8.97 27.49
C GLY A 40 7.97 -9.60 26.11
N LEU A 41 8.37 -10.85 25.90
CA LEU A 41 8.12 -11.57 24.65
C LEU A 41 6.63 -11.83 24.41
N LEU A 42 5.90 -12.29 25.43
CA LEU A 42 4.46 -12.52 25.35
C LEU A 42 3.67 -11.20 25.19
N CYS A 43 4.14 -10.12 25.82
CA CYS A 43 3.56 -8.78 25.67
C CYS A 43 3.68 -8.25 24.23
N ASN A 44 4.68 -8.67 23.43
CA ASN A 44 4.74 -8.26 22.03
C ASN A 44 3.50 -8.70 21.24
N VAL A 45 2.94 -9.87 21.57
CA VAL A 45 1.70 -10.38 20.96
C VAL A 45 0.49 -9.56 21.42
N VAL A 46 0.37 -9.31 22.73
CA VAL A 46 -0.69 -8.47 23.30
C VAL A 46 -0.68 -7.06 22.69
N LEU A 47 0.52 -6.48 22.56
CA LEU A 47 0.70 -5.18 21.92
C LEU A 47 0.45 -5.22 20.41
N ALA A 48 0.73 -6.32 19.72
CA ALA A 48 0.43 -6.44 18.30
C ALA A 48 -1.07 -6.33 18.00
N ALA A 49 -1.93 -6.82 18.89
CA ALA A 49 -3.38 -6.68 18.76
C ALA A 49 -3.85 -5.23 19.03
N THR A 50 -3.30 -4.59 20.06
CA THR A 50 -3.69 -3.21 20.44
C THR A 50 -3.11 -2.14 19.51
N LYS A 51 -1.94 -2.40 18.92
CA LYS A 51 -1.24 -1.50 17.98
C LYS A 51 -1.42 -1.91 16.53
N LEU A 52 -2.32 -2.83 16.21
CA LEU A 52 -2.63 -3.18 14.84
C LEU A 52 -3.05 -1.90 14.13
N GLN A 53 -2.17 -1.37 13.27
CA GLN A 53 -2.46 -0.13 12.56
C GLN A 53 -3.74 -0.33 11.77
N GLY A 54 -4.67 0.61 11.93
CA GLY A 54 -5.94 0.57 11.24
C GLY A 54 -5.74 0.42 9.74
N LYS A 55 -6.73 -0.18 9.09
CA LYS A 55 -6.82 -0.26 7.63
C LYS A 55 -6.45 1.09 6.99
N HIS A 56 -5.53 1.10 6.02
CA HIS A 56 -5.35 2.26 5.14
C HIS A 56 -6.65 2.44 4.37
N LYS A 57 -7.38 3.51 4.67
CA LYS A 57 -8.62 3.84 3.96
C LYS A 57 -8.23 4.77 2.81
N PRO A 58 -8.42 4.35 1.55
CA PRO A 58 -8.14 5.22 0.43
C PRO A 58 -8.93 6.53 0.56
N SER A 59 -8.31 7.65 0.22
CA SER A 59 -8.98 8.95 0.30
C SER A 59 -10.24 8.99 -0.58
N ALA A 60 -11.17 9.87 -0.19
CA ALA A 60 -12.34 10.16 -1.01
C ALA A 60 -11.94 10.64 -2.41
N ALA A 61 -10.84 11.40 -2.53
CA ALA A 61 -10.31 11.87 -3.80
C ALA A 61 -9.87 10.72 -4.72
N ALA A 62 -9.17 9.72 -4.20
CA ALA A 62 -8.75 8.56 -4.99
C ALA A 62 -9.95 7.70 -5.47
N LYS A 63 -10.96 7.54 -4.61
CA LYS A 63 -12.20 6.84 -4.96
C LYS A 63 -12.99 7.59 -6.04
N ASP A 64 -13.14 8.90 -5.88
CA ASP A 64 -13.78 9.78 -6.85
C ASP A 64 -13.02 9.78 -8.19
N ALA A 65 -11.69 9.84 -8.16
CA ALA A 65 -10.83 9.71 -9.34
C ALA A 65 -11.06 8.37 -10.07
N ALA A 66 -11.13 7.25 -9.35
CA ALA A 66 -11.39 5.93 -9.94
C ALA A 66 -12.76 5.88 -10.66
N VAL A 67 -13.80 6.44 -10.04
CA VAL A 67 -15.15 6.52 -10.65
C VAL A 67 -15.14 7.44 -11.87
N LYS A 68 -14.54 8.64 -11.75
CA LYS A 68 -14.38 9.59 -12.85
C LYS A 68 -13.63 8.98 -14.03
N ALA A 69 -12.60 8.18 -13.79
CA ALA A 69 -11.86 7.49 -14.85
C ALA A 69 -12.76 6.61 -15.71
N GLN A 70 -13.68 5.86 -15.08
CA GLN A 70 -14.64 5.02 -15.81
C GLN A 70 -15.63 5.86 -16.63
N HIS A 71 -16.16 6.94 -16.06
CA HIS A 71 -17.10 7.82 -16.77
C HIS A 71 -16.44 8.56 -17.94
N ILE A 72 -15.26 9.15 -17.72
CA ILE A 72 -14.50 9.87 -18.76
C ILE A 72 -14.11 8.90 -19.88
N ALA A 73 -13.70 7.67 -19.55
CA ALA A 73 -13.38 6.65 -20.57
C ALA A 73 -14.57 6.38 -21.49
N LEU A 74 -15.77 6.19 -20.91
CA LEU A 74 -17.00 5.96 -21.68
C LEU A 74 -17.43 7.18 -22.50
N ILE A 75 -17.30 8.39 -21.94
CA ILE A 75 -17.59 9.64 -22.64
C ILE A 75 -16.68 9.80 -23.86
N LEU A 76 -15.38 9.51 -23.71
CA LEU A 76 -14.43 9.65 -24.81
C LEU A 76 -14.58 8.55 -25.87
N SER A 77 -14.93 7.33 -25.48
CA SER A 77 -15.15 6.23 -26.43
C SER A 77 -16.48 6.34 -27.18
N GLU A 78 -17.53 6.83 -26.51
CA GLU A 78 -18.90 6.88 -27.05
C GLU A 78 -19.56 8.27 -26.88
N PRO A 79 -18.93 9.36 -27.36
CA PRO A 79 -19.34 10.73 -27.05
C PRO A 79 -20.77 11.05 -27.49
N SER A 80 -21.17 10.62 -28.69
CA SER A 80 -22.50 10.88 -29.22
C SER A 80 -23.60 10.11 -28.49
N ALA A 81 -23.32 8.90 -28.02
CA ALA A 81 -24.28 8.09 -27.28
C ALA A 81 -24.50 8.66 -25.88
N ILE A 82 -23.41 8.96 -25.16
CA ILE A 82 -23.48 9.49 -23.80
C ILE A 82 -24.07 10.91 -23.78
N ALA A 83 -23.75 11.77 -24.76
CA ALA A 83 -24.34 13.10 -24.85
C ALA A 83 -25.86 13.06 -25.06
N LYS A 84 -26.36 12.16 -25.92
CA LYS A 84 -27.82 11.97 -26.13
C LYS A 84 -28.51 11.52 -24.85
N MET A 85 -27.89 10.61 -24.09
CA MET A 85 -28.42 10.16 -22.80
C MET A 85 -28.42 11.30 -21.77
N ALA A 86 -27.33 12.06 -21.67
CA ALA A 86 -27.20 13.17 -20.71
C ALA A 86 -28.23 14.28 -20.94
N ALA A 87 -28.60 14.56 -22.20
CA ALA A 87 -29.63 15.54 -22.56
C ALA A 87 -31.04 15.12 -22.11
N LYS A 88 -31.27 13.82 -21.93
CA LYS A 88 -32.57 13.24 -21.58
C LYS A 88 -32.71 12.85 -20.10
N THR A 89 -31.62 12.75 -19.35
CA THR A 89 -31.66 12.53 -17.90
C THR A 89 -32.42 13.68 -17.21
N THR A 90 -33.34 13.40 -16.27
CA THR A 90 -34.02 14.41 -15.43
C THR A 90 -33.19 14.77 -14.19
N THR A 91 -33.47 15.90 -13.51
CA THR A 91 -32.62 16.42 -12.41
C THR A 91 -32.85 15.71 -11.07
N SER A 92 -33.86 14.85 -10.97
CA SER A 92 -34.15 14.01 -9.80
C SER A 92 -33.85 12.54 -10.11
N GLY A 93 -32.76 12.03 -9.52
CA GLY A 93 -32.45 10.62 -9.22
C GLY A 93 -32.83 9.52 -10.23
N ASN A 94 -31.82 8.83 -10.78
CA ASN A 94 -31.78 7.43 -11.25
C ASN A 94 -32.95 6.85 -12.09
N GLN A 95 -33.92 7.63 -12.54
CA GLN A 95 -34.94 7.13 -13.46
C GLN A 95 -34.41 7.20 -14.89
N ALA A 96 -34.17 6.00 -15.42
CA ALA A 96 -33.73 5.74 -16.77
C ALA A 96 -34.68 6.43 -17.78
N ALA A 97 -34.10 7.02 -18.83
CA ALA A 97 -34.80 7.14 -20.09
C ALA A 97 -35.40 5.76 -20.45
N GLY A 98 -36.67 5.72 -20.86
CA GLY A 98 -37.34 4.46 -21.21
C GLY A 98 -36.49 3.59 -22.14
N ASP A 99 -36.59 2.27 -21.98
CA ASP A 99 -35.73 1.26 -22.63
C ASP A 99 -35.66 1.37 -24.17
N SER A 100 -36.63 2.03 -24.80
CA SER A 100 -36.71 2.26 -26.24
C SER A 100 -35.80 3.39 -26.78
N GLU A 101 -35.08 4.12 -25.92
CA GLU A 101 -34.31 5.31 -26.35
C GLU A 101 -32.80 5.26 -26.04
N ILE A 102 -32.31 4.13 -25.54
CA ILE A 102 -30.89 3.95 -25.21
C ILE A 102 -30.13 3.63 -26.51
N PRO A 103 -29.07 4.39 -26.88
CA PRO A 103 -28.25 4.10 -28.05
C PRO A 103 -27.80 2.64 -28.05
N GLU A 104 -27.81 1.96 -29.20
CA GLU A 104 -27.49 0.53 -29.34
C GLU A 104 -26.19 0.13 -28.63
N LYS A 105 -25.19 1.01 -28.70
CA LYS A 105 -23.88 0.86 -28.04
C LYS A 105 -23.87 0.99 -26.52
N CYS A 106 -24.98 1.37 -25.89
CA CYS A 106 -25.17 1.46 -24.44
C CYS A 106 -26.26 0.49 -23.96
N GLN A 107 -26.63 -0.50 -24.77
CA GLN A 107 -27.57 -1.56 -24.38
C GLN A 107 -26.84 -2.73 -23.69
N GLY A 108 -27.61 -3.65 -23.11
CA GLY A 108 -27.05 -4.85 -22.46
C GLY A 108 -26.32 -4.55 -21.15
N SER A 109 -25.19 -5.23 -20.92
CA SER A 109 -24.46 -5.23 -19.63
C SER A 109 -23.78 -3.90 -19.27
N ILE A 110 -23.59 -2.99 -20.23
CA ILE A 110 -22.95 -1.67 -20.01
C ILE A 110 -23.96 -0.53 -19.81
N LYS A 111 -25.26 -0.83 -19.88
CA LYS A 111 -26.33 0.15 -19.76
C LYS A 111 -26.22 1.02 -18.51
N GLU A 112 -26.02 0.40 -17.36
CA GLU A 112 -25.90 1.10 -16.08
C GLU A 112 -24.67 2.03 -16.06
N GLN A 113 -23.53 1.57 -16.59
CA GLN A 113 -22.32 2.38 -16.67
C GLN A 113 -22.49 3.58 -17.61
N CYS A 114 -23.16 3.40 -18.75
CA CYS A 114 -23.52 4.49 -19.65
C CYS A 114 -24.47 5.51 -18.98
N GLN A 115 -25.45 5.05 -18.20
CA GLN A 115 -26.34 5.94 -17.45
C GLN A 115 -25.60 6.76 -16.40
N GLN A 116 -24.68 6.14 -15.66
CA GLN A 116 -23.84 6.86 -14.69
C GLN A 116 -22.92 7.87 -15.39
N ALA A 117 -22.30 7.50 -16.51
CA ALA A 117 -21.47 8.42 -17.30
C ALA A 117 -22.29 9.61 -17.88
N ALA A 118 -23.53 9.36 -18.31
CA ALA A 118 -24.45 10.39 -18.78
C ALA A 118 -24.86 11.35 -17.64
N ASN A 119 -25.16 10.81 -16.46
CA ASN A 119 -25.48 11.61 -15.27
C ASN A 119 -24.28 12.46 -14.83
N TYR A 120 -23.08 11.87 -14.85
CA TYR A 120 -21.83 12.57 -14.61
C TYR A 120 -21.66 13.73 -15.60
N LEU A 121 -21.75 13.48 -16.91
CA LEU A 121 -21.65 14.50 -17.94
C LEU A 121 -22.69 15.61 -17.79
N LYS A 122 -23.92 15.28 -17.38
CA LYS A 122 -24.98 16.28 -17.16
C LYS A 122 -24.66 17.23 -16.01
N ASN A 123 -24.04 16.73 -14.94
CA ASN A 123 -23.79 17.49 -13.71
C ASN A 123 -22.48 18.30 -13.72
N LEU A 124 -21.63 18.13 -14.74
CA LEU A 124 -20.43 18.95 -14.94
C LEU A 124 -20.77 20.42 -15.26
N SER A 125 -19.81 21.32 -15.01
CA SER A 125 -19.96 22.72 -15.43
C SER A 125 -19.98 22.83 -16.97
N PRO A 126 -20.59 23.89 -17.54
CA PRO A 126 -20.55 24.11 -19.00
C PRO A 126 -19.13 24.10 -19.58
N GLU A 127 -18.15 24.66 -18.84
CA GLU A 127 -16.74 24.67 -19.23
C GLU A 127 -16.15 23.26 -19.26
N GLU A 128 -16.43 22.44 -18.25
CA GLU A 128 -15.93 21.07 -18.15
C GLU A 128 -16.53 20.16 -19.23
N LYS A 129 -17.83 20.28 -19.51
CA LYS A 129 -18.48 19.57 -20.62
C LYS A 129 -17.80 19.89 -21.94
N LYS A 130 -17.58 21.17 -22.22
CA LYS A 130 -16.92 21.62 -23.44
C LYS A 130 -15.50 21.06 -23.58
N LYS A 131 -14.73 20.97 -22.48
CA LYS A 131 -13.38 20.36 -22.50
C LYS A 131 -13.45 18.88 -22.90
N LEU A 132 -14.41 18.13 -22.37
CA LEU A 132 -14.60 16.71 -22.71
C LEU A 132 -15.08 16.52 -24.15
N GLU A 133 -16.01 17.34 -24.63
CA GLU A 133 -16.46 17.32 -26.04
C GLU A 133 -15.30 17.58 -27.01
N LEU A 134 -14.47 18.59 -26.72
CA LEU A 134 -13.27 18.89 -27.50
C LEU A 134 -12.26 17.74 -27.46
N ALA A 135 -12.10 17.09 -26.32
CA ALA A 135 -11.18 15.96 -26.16
C ALA A 135 -11.65 14.68 -26.88
N ALA A 136 -12.97 14.47 -26.98
CA ALA A 136 -13.55 13.35 -27.69
C ALA A 136 -13.39 13.45 -29.23
N SER A 137 -13.14 14.66 -29.76
CA SER A 137 -12.91 14.85 -31.19
C SER A 137 -11.60 14.18 -31.64
N PRO A 138 -11.61 13.32 -32.68
CA PRO A 138 -10.39 12.72 -33.23
C PRO A 138 -9.39 13.76 -33.79
N THR A 139 -9.86 14.96 -34.12
CA THR A 139 -9.04 16.07 -34.63
C THR A 139 -8.38 16.90 -33.53
N SER A 140 -8.65 16.60 -32.26
CA SER A 140 -8.01 17.29 -31.13
C SER A 140 -6.51 17.00 -31.11
N PRO A 141 -5.66 18.03 -30.87
CA PRO A 141 -4.21 17.87 -30.84
C PRO A 141 -3.71 16.92 -29.75
N LEU A 142 -4.47 16.78 -28.65
CA LEU A 142 -4.09 15.92 -27.51
C LEU A 142 -4.94 14.65 -27.39
N HIS A 143 -5.81 14.35 -28.37
CA HIS A 143 -6.74 13.22 -28.33
C HIS A 143 -6.08 11.90 -27.93
N ASN A 144 -4.95 11.55 -28.56
CA ASN A 144 -4.22 10.31 -28.26
C ASN A 144 -3.64 10.26 -26.84
N GLN A 145 -3.11 11.38 -26.35
CA GLN A 145 -2.54 11.44 -24.99
C GLN A 145 -3.63 11.38 -23.92
N ILE A 146 -4.75 12.05 -24.16
CA ILE A 146 -5.94 12.00 -23.30
C ILE A 146 -6.48 10.58 -23.22
N ASN A 147 -6.75 9.94 -24.36
CA ASN A 147 -7.24 8.56 -24.40
C ASN A 147 -6.29 7.57 -23.74
N LYS A 148 -4.97 7.72 -23.96
CA LYS A 148 -3.96 6.88 -23.30
C LYS A 148 -4.00 7.03 -21.78
N THR A 149 -4.04 8.27 -21.29
CA THR A 149 -4.05 8.58 -19.84
C THR A 149 -5.30 8.01 -19.18
N VAL A 150 -6.47 8.24 -19.80
CA VAL A 150 -7.76 7.73 -19.29
C VAL A 150 -7.80 6.21 -19.31
N LYS A 151 -7.24 5.56 -20.35
CA LYS A 151 -7.16 4.08 -20.39
C LYS A 151 -6.28 3.50 -19.29
N ILE A 152 -5.14 4.13 -19.01
CA ILE A 152 -4.26 3.74 -17.89
C ILE A 152 -5.01 3.92 -16.56
N MET A 153 -5.64 5.08 -16.37
CA MET A 153 -6.40 5.40 -15.17
C MET A 153 -7.57 4.42 -14.94
N LYS A 154 -8.32 4.07 -15.99
CA LYS A 154 -9.39 3.06 -15.94
C LYS A 154 -8.83 1.69 -15.58
N THR A 155 -7.73 1.27 -16.21
CA THR A 155 -7.11 -0.04 -15.92
C THR A 155 -6.68 -0.13 -14.46
N LEU A 156 -6.06 0.93 -13.95
CA LEU A 156 -5.68 1.02 -12.55
C LEU A 156 -6.89 1.00 -11.62
N ALA A 157 -7.96 1.74 -11.95
CA ALA A 157 -9.21 1.73 -11.18
C ALA A 157 -9.84 0.32 -11.13
N ASP A 158 -9.85 -0.40 -12.25
CA ASP A 158 -10.38 -1.75 -12.33
C ASP A 158 -9.52 -2.74 -11.51
N GLN A 159 -8.20 -2.62 -11.56
CA GLN A 159 -7.26 -3.44 -10.76
C GLN A 159 -7.28 -3.10 -9.27
N ALA A 160 -7.56 -1.84 -8.94
CA ALA A 160 -7.57 -1.35 -7.58
C ALA A 160 -8.92 -1.53 -6.87
N LYS A 161 -9.96 -1.99 -7.58
CA LYS A 161 -11.35 -2.02 -7.08
C LYS A 161 -11.45 -2.66 -5.69
N ASP A 162 -10.92 -3.87 -5.55
CA ASP A 162 -10.99 -4.63 -4.29
C ASP A 162 -10.17 -3.96 -3.17
N TYR A 163 -9.06 -3.32 -3.53
CA TYR A 163 -8.18 -2.58 -2.62
C TYR A 163 -8.75 -1.21 -2.19
N LEU A 164 -9.68 -0.65 -2.98
CA LEU A 164 -10.42 0.58 -2.67
C LEU A 164 -11.64 0.31 -1.79
N GLU A 165 -12.04 -0.96 -1.65
CA GLU A 165 -13.07 -1.46 -0.74
C GLU A 165 -12.50 -1.94 0.63
N GLU A 166 -13.32 -2.52 1.51
CA GLU A 166 -12.88 -2.97 2.84
C GLU A 166 -11.98 -4.21 2.85
N ALA A 167 -10.81 -4.08 3.49
CA ALA A 167 -9.76 -5.09 3.49
C ALA A 167 -10.13 -6.19 4.49
N GLU A 168 -10.53 -7.35 3.96
CA GLU A 168 -10.87 -8.54 4.74
C GLU A 168 -9.69 -9.05 5.58
N ALA A 169 -8.45 -8.82 5.12
CA ALA A 169 -7.23 -9.24 5.81
C ALA A 169 -7.10 -8.60 7.21
N TYR A 170 -7.53 -7.34 7.40
CA TYR A 170 -7.50 -6.68 8.72
C TYR A 170 -8.35 -7.43 9.75
N ALA A 171 -9.58 -7.77 9.38
CA ALA A 171 -10.49 -8.54 10.24
C ALA A 171 -9.90 -9.91 10.55
N GLY A 172 -9.28 -10.56 9.55
CA GLY A 172 -8.59 -11.84 9.72
C GLY A 172 -7.41 -11.79 10.71
N VAL A 173 -6.55 -10.76 10.62
CA VAL A 173 -5.43 -10.57 11.56
C VAL A 173 -5.94 -10.32 12.97
N LYS A 174 -6.93 -9.42 13.10
CA LYS A 174 -7.53 -9.09 14.39
C LYS A 174 -8.15 -10.33 15.04
N ALA A 175 -8.95 -11.10 14.31
CA ALA A 175 -9.58 -12.32 14.81
C ALA A 175 -8.54 -13.34 15.28
N ALA A 176 -7.48 -13.59 14.50
CA ALA A 176 -6.45 -14.56 14.87
C ALA A 176 -5.62 -14.11 16.09
N LEU A 177 -5.33 -12.80 16.22
CA LEU A 177 -4.67 -12.27 17.42
C LEU A 177 -5.58 -12.31 18.65
N GLU A 178 -6.87 -11.99 18.51
CA GLU A 178 -7.84 -12.06 19.61
C GLU A 178 -8.05 -13.51 20.05
N GLU A 179 -8.11 -14.47 19.11
CA GLU A 179 -8.16 -15.90 19.41
C GLU A 179 -6.92 -16.36 20.18
N ALA A 180 -5.71 -15.93 19.77
CA ALA A 180 -4.49 -16.27 20.50
C ALA A 180 -4.47 -15.66 21.91
N ILE A 181 -4.90 -14.41 22.06
CA ILE A 181 -4.84 -13.69 23.33
C ILE A 181 -5.89 -14.20 24.31
N TYR A 182 -7.14 -14.31 23.87
CA TYR A 182 -8.30 -14.57 24.73
C TYR A 182 -8.77 -16.03 24.69
N GLY A 183 -8.32 -16.81 23.71
CA GLY A 183 -8.81 -18.17 23.45
C GLY A 183 -10.05 -18.18 22.54
N THR A 184 -10.32 -19.33 21.94
CA THR A 184 -11.45 -19.51 21.00
C THR A 184 -12.78 -19.20 21.68
N GLY A 185 -13.58 -18.30 21.08
CA GLY A 185 -14.92 -17.94 21.54
C GLY A 185 -14.97 -16.96 22.72
N ASN A 186 -13.82 -16.51 23.25
CA ASN A 186 -13.76 -15.55 24.34
C ASN A 186 -13.47 -14.13 23.82
N THR A 187 -13.85 -13.13 24.62
CA THR A 187 -13.51 -11.73 24.38
C THR A 187 -12.86 -11.13 25.61
N LYS A 188 -12.23 -9.97 25.44
CA LYS A 188 -11.62 -9.21 26.53
C LYS A 188 -12.56 -8.97 27.71
N SER A 189 -13.84 -8.70 27.45
CA SER A 189 -14.83 -8.35 28.48
C SER A 189 -15.40 -9.56 29.23
N SER A 190 -15.17 -10.78 28.74
CA SER A 190 -15.73 -12.01 29.32
C SER A 190 -14.65 -13.02 29.74
N LEU A 191 -13.40 -12.58 29.87
CA LEU A 191 -12.25 -13.46 30.05
C LEU A 191 -12.29 -14.20 31.40
N LYS A 192 -12.21 -15.53 31.33
CA LYS A 192 -12.32 -16.45 32.46
C LYS A 192 -11.33 -17.61 32.34
N LEU A 193 -11.03 -18.27 33.45
CA LEU A 193 -10.29 -19.54 33.45
C LEU A 193 -11.14 -20.58 32.72
N THR A 194 -10.61 -21.10 31.63
CA THR A 194 -11.32 -22.02 30.73
C THR A 194 -11.08 -23.49 31.07
N GLY A 195 -9.97 -23.80 31.75
CA GLY A 195 -9.62 -25.15 32.19
C GLY A 195 -10.35 -25.57 33.46
N THR A 196 -10.42 -26.89 33.70
CA THR A 196 -10.89 -27.47 34.96
C THR A 196 -9.74 -27.64 35.96
N GLY A 197 -10.01 -27.44 37.25
CA GLY A 197 -9.01 -27.52 38.30
C GLY A 197 -9.47 -26.84 39.57
N ALA A 198 -8.83 -27.16 40.69
CA ALA A 198 -9.06 -26.51 41.99
C ALA A 198 -7.81 -25.85 42.56
N THR A 199 -6.71 -25.86 41.81
CA THR A 199 -5.40 -25.36 42.24
C THR A 199 -4.71 -24.63 41.07
N ARG A 200 -3.76 -23.76 41.40
CA ARG A 200 -2.95 -23.06 40.40
C ARG A 200 -2.21 -24.03 39.49
N GLU A 201 -1.60 -25.07 40.04
CA GLU A 201 -0.93 -26.12 39.26
C GLU A 201 -1.89 -26.93 38.37
N ALA A 202 -3.18 -27.06 38.70
CA ALA A 202 -4.13 -27.67 37.79
C ALA A 202 -4.37 -26.79 36.54
N HIS A 203 -4.46 -25.48 36.73
CA HIS A 203 -4.66 -24.50 35.66
C HIS A 203 -3.39 -24.19 34.86
N CYS A 204 -2.23 -24.14 35.52
CA CYS A 204 -0.94 -23.73 34.99
C CYS A 204 -0.02 -24.90 34.63
N GLY A 205 -0.28 -26.07 35.21
CA GLY A 205 0.31 -27.36 34.89
C GLY A 205 1.28 -27.90 35.95
N THR A 206 1.56 -29.19 35.83
CA THR A 206 2.51 -29.94 36.67
C THR A 206 3.67 -30.45 35.82
N ASN A 207 4.72 -30.98 36.45
CA ASN A 207 5.84 -31.58 35.73
C ASN A 207 5.51 -32.80 34.86
N THR A 208 4.28 -33.30 34.92
CA THR A 208 3.80 -34.44 34.14
C THR A 208 2.61 -34.09 33.25
N LYS A 209 2.02 -32.89 33.38
CA LYS A 209 0.78 -32.55 32.69
C LYS A 209 0.68 -31.05 32.38
N SER A 210 0.30 -30.74 31.15
CA SER A 210 0.02 -29.37 30.71
C SER A 210 -1.07 -28.71 31.56
N GLY A 211 -0.95 -27.41 31.80
CA GLY A 211 -1.99 -26.64 32.47
C GLY A 211 -3.33 -26.72 31.74
N SER A 212 -4.42 -26.93 32.49
CA SER A 212 -5.75 -27.06 31.91
C SER A 212 -6.26 -25.75 31.28
N SER A 213 -5.77 -24.61 31.79
CA SER A 213 -6.11 -23.24 31.39
C SER A 213 -5.03 -22.60 30.52
N SER A 214 -3.76 -22.65 30.96
CA SER A 214 -2.65 -21.97 30.27
C SER A 214 -2.50 -22.40 28.80
N LYS A 215 -2.86 -23.63 28.45
CA LYS A 215 -2.82 -24.12 27.06
C LYS A 215 -3.87 -23.50 26.12
N ASN A 216 -4.92 -22.89 26.66
CA ASN A 216 -6.07 -22.42 25.87
C ASN A 216 -5.94 -20.97 25.41
N SER A 217 -5.23 -20.12 26.17
CA SER A 217 -5.02 -18.72 25.79
C SER A 217 -3.71 -18.14 26.34
N LEU A 218 -3.20 -17.13 25.63
CA LEU A 218 -2.04 -16.37 26.09
C LEU A 218 -2.33 -15.60 27.38
N ALA A 219 -3.56 -15.11 27.55
CA ALA A 219 -3.94 -14.38 28.76
C ALA A 219 -3.94 -15.30 29.99
N GLU A 220 -4.41 -16.55 29.87
CA GLU A 220 -4.31 -17.55 30.94
C GLU A 220 -2.85 -17.96 31.19
N THR A 221 -2.02 -18.09 30.15
CA THR A 221 -0.56 -18.28 30.30
C THR A 221 0.09 -17.14 31.08
N LEU A 222 -0.13 -15.89 30.67
CA LEU A 222 0.39 -14.70 31.36
C LEU A 222 -0.12 -14.61 32.80
N THR A 223 -1.37 -15.01 33.06
CA THR A 223 -1.92 -15.07 34.41
C THR A 223 -1.15 -16.06 35.29
N CYS A 224 -0.82 -17.25 34.76
CA CYS A 224 0.02 -18.22 35.46
C CYS A 224 1.43 -17.70 35.79
N LEU A 225 2.03 -16.91 34.89
CA LEU A 225 3.37 -16.36 35.07
C LEU A 225 3.41 -15.14 36.00
N CYS A 226 2.33 -14.35 36.03
CA CYS A 226 2.39 -12.98 36.55
C CYS A 226 1.47 -12.72 37.73
N ALA A 227 0.40 -13.48 37.92
CA ALA A 227 -0.56 -13.23 39.00
C ALA A 227 -0.07 -13.76 40.35
N SER A 228 -0.47 -13.06 41.41
CA SER A 228 -0.43 -13.58 42.78
C SER A 228 -1.61 -14.54 43.01
N ASP A 229 -1.59 -15.30 44.10
CA ASP A 229 -2.75 -16.04 44.59
C ASP A 229 -2.86 -15.89 46.13
N SER A 230 -3.78 -16.61 46.78
CA SER A 230 -3.97 -16.52 48.25
C SER A 230 -2.82 -17.11 49.06
N THR A 231 -1.97 -17.91 48.45
CA THR A 231 -0.82 -18.58 49.08
C THR A 231 0.51 -17.92 48.71
N ASN A 232 0.57 -17.26 47.55
CA ASN A 232 1.72 -16.57 47.00
C ASN A 232 1.37 -15.10 46.74
N SER A 233 1.22 -14.33 47.81
CA SER A 233 0.95 -12.90 47.72
C SER A 233 2.19 -12.12 47.26
N ASP A 234 1.96 -10.94 46.67
CA ASP A 234 3.00 -9.98 46.28
C ASP A 234 4.07 -10.50 45.31
N THR A 235 3.72 -11.40 44.39
CA THR A 235 4.66 -11.75 43.33
C THR A 235 4.98 -10.53 42.46
N ALA A 236 6.27 -10.37 42.15
CA ALA A 236 6.79 -9.37 41.22
C ALA A 236 7.61 -10.05 40.10
N ALA A 237 7.25 -11.29 39.76
CA ALA A 237 7.99 -12.10 38.79
C ALA A 237 8.00 -11.47 37.39
N CYS A 238 6.88 -10.92 36.92
CA CYS A 238 6.78 -10.38 35.55
C CYS A 238 7.12 -8.90 35.41
N TYR A 239 6.78 -8.09 36.41
CA TYR A 239 6.86 -6.62 36.36
C TYR A 239 7.00 -6.05 37.78
N SER A 240 7.29 -4.75 37.87
CA SER A 240 7.43 -4.08 39.16
C SER A 240 6.10 -3.87 39.89
N GLY A 241 6.16 -3.95 41.22
CA GLY A 241 5.01 -3.81 42.11
C GLY A 241 4.23 -5.11 42.32
N SER A 242 3.33 -5.11 43.30
CA SER A 242 2.52 -6.28 43.64
C SER A 242 1.59 -6.67 42.49
N ALA A 243 1.63 -7.96 42.12
CA ALA A 243 0.68 -8.51 41.17
C ALA A 243 -0.71 -8.70 41.79
N THR A 244 -1.74 -8.44 40.98
CA THR A 244 -3.14 -8.71 41.32
C THR A 244 -3.35 -10.19 41.61
N GLN A 245 -4.15 -10.46 42.64
CA GLN A 245 -4.51 -11.82 43.04
C GLN A 245 -5.47 -12.46 42.04
N GLN A 246 -5.19 -13.70 41.65
CA GLN A 246 -6.06 -14.56 40.86
C GLN A 246 -6.54 -15.75 41.70
N GLN A 247 -7.82 -16.08 41.58
CA GLN A 247 -8.38 -17.32 42.14
C GLN A 247 -8.28 -18.45 41.11
N PHE A 248 -7.68 -19.56 41.50
CA PHE A 248 -7.47 -20.77 40.67
C PHE A 248 -8.25 -22.00 41.18
N ASP A 249 -9.33 -21.76 41.92
CA ASP A 249 -10.09 -22.77 42.65
C ASP A 249 -11.19 -23.47 41.82
N GLN A 250 -11.52 -22.95 40.63
CA GLN A 250 -12.48 -23.57 39.71
C GLN A 250 -12.41 -22.99 38.29
N GLN A 251 -13.00 -23.75 37.34
CA GLN A 251 -13.31 -23.25 36.01
C GLN A 251 -14.30 -22.07 36.07
N GLY A 252 -14.18 -21.15 35.12
CA GLY A 252 -15.11 -20.02 34.95
C GLY A 252 -14.80 -18.81 35.85
N ARG A 253 -13.76 -18.88 36.69
CA ARG A 253 -13.30 -17.72 37.45
C ARG A 253 -12.87 -16.60 36.50
N PRO A 254 -13.30 -15.34 36.73
CA PRO A 254 -12.79 -14.21 35.97
C PRO A 254 -11.27 -14.12 36.06
N LEU A 255 -10.61 -13.72 34.96
CA LEU A 255 -9.18 -13.39 34.98
C LEU A 255 -8.98 -12.00 35.61
N ALA A 256 -9.04 -11.92 36.95
CA ALA A 256 -8.95 -10.67 37.70
C ALA A 256 -7.62 -9.93 37.45
N ALA A 257 -6.52 -10.67 37.26
CA ALA A 257 -5.20 -10.09 37.03
C ALA A 257 -5.01 -9.51 35.62
N TRP A 258 -5.88 -9.84 34.66
CA TRP A 258 -5.65 -9.51 33.24
C TRP A 258 -5.54 -8.01 32.97
N GLY A 259 -6.39 -7.19 33.60
CA GLY A 259 -6.36 -5.74 33.42
C GLY A 259 -5.00 -5.13 33.82
N GLN A 260 -4.42 -5.60 34.92
CA GLN A 260 -3.10 -5.15 35.36
C GLN A 260 -2.01 -5.66 34.41
N ILE A 261 -2.04 -6.95 34.05
CA ILE A 261 -1.07 -7.58 33.13
C ILE A 261 -1.04 -6.84 31.78
N GLU A 262 -2.20 -6.59 31.16
CA GLU A 262 -2.31 -5.86 29.90
C GLU A 262 -1.79 -4.43 30.04
N GLY A 263 -2.11 -3.76 31.15
CA GLY A 263 -1.59 -2.43 31.47
C GLY A 263 -0.06 -2.42 31.55
N LYS A 264 0.52 -3.40 32.25
CA LYS A 264 1.96 -3.56 32.41
C LYS A 264 2.66 -3.95 31.12
N CYS A 265 2.00 -4.66 30.20
CA CYS A 265 2.56 -4.87 28.86
C CYS A 265 2.81 -3.55 28.12
N LYS A 266 2.00 -2.51 28.37
CA LYS A 266 2.17 -1.18 27.74
C LYS A 266 3.28 -0.35 28.35
N THR A 267 3.59 -0.54 29.64
CA THR A 267 4.54 0.32 30.38
C THR A 267 5.88 -0.35 30.68
N GLU A 268 5.90 -1.68 30.83
CA GLU A 268 7.07 -2.46 31.26
C GLU A 268 7.37 -3.67 30.35
N GLY A 269 6.49 -3.96 29.38
CA GLY A 269 6.79 -4.96 28.37
C GLY A 269 8.04 -4.56 27.59
N HIS A 270 8.86 -5.55 27.19
CA HIS A 270 10.05 -5.29 26.38
C HIS A 270 9.65 -4.67 25.04
N HIS A 271 9.68 -3.34 24.96
CA HIS A 271 9.57 -2.61 23.72
C HIS A 271 10.90 -2.77 22.99
N GLN A 272 11.03 -3.79 22.13
CA GLN A 272 12.02 -3.66 21.06
C GLN A 272 11.68 -2.33 20.37
N ALA A 273 12.58 -1.35 20.44
CA ALA A 273 12.45 -0.10 19.72
C ALA A 273 12.52 -0.46 18.23
N GLY A 274 11.36 -0.77 17.63
CA GLY A 274 11.26 -1.34 16.30
C GLY A 274 10.24 -2.47 16.20
N ASP A 275 10.14 -3.00 14.99
CA ASP A 275 9.06 -3.78 14.39
C ASP A 275 8.68 -5.12 15.08
N ALA A 276 8.99 -5.41 16.35
CA ALA A 276 8.67 -6.71 16.99
C ALA A 276 7.15 -6.90 17.24
N ALA A 277 6.44 -5.84 17.65
CA ALA A 277 4.96 -5.81 17.61
C ALA A 277 4.43 -5.89 16.17
N THR A 278 5.30 -5.69 15.17
CA THR A 278 4.99 -5.72 13.74
C THR A 278 5.45 -7.02 13.03
N ASN A 279 6.34 -7.81 13.64
CA ASN A 279 6.92 -9.05 13.13
C ASN A 279 6.48 -10.21 14.03
N LEU A 280 5.23 -10.62 13.82
CA LEU A 280 4.60 -11.66 14.62
C LEU A 280 5.32 -13.00 14.49
N ALA A 281 5.91 -13.32 13.33
CA ALA A 281 6.66 -14.54 13.12
C ALA A 281 7.91 -14.63 14.02
N ALA A 282 8.65 -13.52 14.17
CA ALA A 282 9.79 -13.47 15.09
C ALA A 282 9.36 -13.61 16.56
N ALA A 283 8.26 -12.96 16.94
CA ALA A 283 7.69 -13.10 18.28
C ALA A 283 7.27 -14.55 18.57
N THR A 284 6.54 -15.20 17.66
CA THR A 284 6.14 -16.61 17.80
C THR A 284 7.35 -17.53 17.89
N THR A 285 8.40 -17.30 17.10
CA THR A 285 9.66 -18.07 17.15
C THR A 285 10.35 -17.91 18.50
N ALA A 286 10.46 -16.68 19.02
CA ALA A 286 11.07 -16.43 20.32
C ALA A 286 10.26 -17.06 21.47
N ILE A 287 8.92 -17.06 21.37
CA ILE A 287 8.06 -17.75 22.35
C ILE A 287 8.26 -19.26 22.29
N ARG A 288 8.35 -19.86 21.09
CA ARG A 288 8.72 -21.28 20.95
C ARG A 288 10.09 -21.56 21.56
N GLN A 289 11.06 -20.68 21.37
CA GLN A 289 12.37 -20.84 22.01
C GLN A 289 12.23 -20.91 23.54
N LEU A 290 11.41 -20.04 24.18
CA LEU A 290 11.15 -20.14 25.62
C LEU A 290 10.63 -21.52 26.02
N LEU A 291 9.73 -22.10 25.22
CA LEU A 291 9.13 -23.41 25.48
C LEU A 291 10.16 -24.54 25.47
N TYR A 292 11.20 -24.44 24.63
CA TYR A 292 12.28 -25.41 24.52
C TYR A 292 13.52 -25.05 25.38
N GLN A 293 13.51 -23.92 26.10
CA GLN A 293 14.59 -23.60 27.05
C GLN A 293 14.58 -24.61 28.19
N PRO A 294 15.72 -25.27 28.49
CA PRO A 294 15.84 -26.18 29.62
C PRO A 294 15.54 -25.46 30.95
N LYS A 295 14.82 -26.13 31.86
CA LYS A 295 14.42 -25.66 33.18
C LYS A 295 14.76 -26.66 34.29
N GLY A 296 14.93 -26.14 35.50
CA GLY A 296 15.42 -26.90 36.65
C GLY A 296 16.84 -27.46 36.42
N ASN A 297 17.33 -28.24 37.38
CA ASN A 297 18.65 -28.86 37.29
C ASN A 297 18.72 -30.07 36.33
N GLY A 298 17.56 -30.65 35.97
CA GLY A 298 17.44 -31.80 35.06
C GLY A 298 17.25 -31.42 33.58
N GLY A 299 17.18 -30.13 33.27
CA GLY A 299 17.05 -29.64 31.89
C GLY A 299 15.71 -29.96 31.21
N ALA A 300 14.61 -29.98 31.98
CA ALA A 300 13.28 -30.25 31.43
C ALA A 300 12.84 -29.14 30.47
N ILE A 301 12.09 -29.50 29.44
CA ILE A 301 11.52 -28.57 28.45
C ILE A 301 9.99 -28.54 28.58
N GLY A 302 9.33 -27.63 27.89
CA GLY A 302 7.88 -27.48 27.91
C GLY A 302 7.37 -26.43 28.90
N TYR A 303 8.25 -25.57 29.41
CA TYR A 303 7.91 -24.57 30.41
C TYR A 303 8.12 -23.16 29.86
N ILE A 304 7.15 -22.29 30.09
CA ILE A 304 7.29 -20.85 29.90
C ILE A 304 7.25 -20.18 31.28
N GLY A 305 8.21 -19.30 31.55
CA GLY A 305 8.39 -18.65 32.85
C GLY A 305 9.50 -19.26 33.70
N TYR A 306 9.50 -18.90 34.97
CA TYR A 306 10.54 -19.23 35.93
C TYR A 306 10.18 -20.52 36.66
N VAL A 307 11.19 -21.35 36.81
CA VAL A 307 11.17 -22.63 37.48
C VAL A 307 12.45 -22.64 38.31
N GLY A 308 12.34 -22.84 39.62
CA GLY A 308 13.47 -22.80 40.54
C GLY A 308 14.65 -23.66 40.06
N SER A 309 15.87 -23.15 40.18
CA SER A 309 17.07 -23.83 39.66
C SER A 309 17.68 -24.85 40.63
N THR A 310 17.21 -24.86 41.89
CA THR A 310 17.76 -25.70 42.97
C THR A 310 17.24 -27.15 42.95
N GLY A 311 16.20 -27.44 42.15
CA GLY A 311 15.60 -28.77 42.03
C GLY A 311 15.29 -29.15 40.58
N ALA A 312 14.79 -30.38 40.39
CA ALA A 312 14.23 -30.79 39.11
C ALA A 312 12.98 -29.95 38.81
N ALA A 313 12.70 -29.70 37.53
CA ALA A 313 11.53 -28.90 37.17
C ALA A 313 10.24 -29.52 37.72
N GLY A 314 9.55 -28.74 38.55
CA GLY A 314 8.37 -29.13 39.30
C GLY A 314 7.09 -28.53 38.73
N ASN A 315 6.13 -28.30 39.63
CA ASN A 315 4.82 -27.75 39.28
C ASN A 315 4.88 -26.24 39.07
N CYS A 316 3.93 -25.75 38.28
CA CYS A 316 3.71 -24.32 38.11
C CYS A 316 2.69 -23.81 39.13
N ASP A 317 3.13 -23.75 40.39
CA ASP A 317 2.31 -23.40 41.55
C ASP A 317 2.49 -21.94 42.01
N GLY A 318 3.41 -21.18 41.40
CA GLY A 318 3.68 -19.79 41.76
C GLY A 318 4.72 -19.58 42.87
N VAL A 319 5.20 -20.66 43.48
CA VAL A 319 6.11 -20.65 44.64
C VAL A 319 7.56 -20.76 44.15
N ASP A 320 8.49 -19.96 44.65
CA ASP A 320 9.93 -20.14 44.32
C ASP A 320 10.58 -21.14 45.29
N THR A 321 10.29 -22.44 45.13
CA THR A 321 10.88 -23.46 46.03
C THR A 321 11.15 -24.78 45.31
N GLY A 322 12.35 -25.34 45.47
CA GLY A 322 12.63 -26.75 45.11
C GLY A 322 12.38 -27.15 43.66
N GLY A 323 12.42 -26.21 42.72
CA GLY A 323 12.14 -26.47 41.31
C GLY A 323 10.72 -26.10 40.84
N THR A 324 9.88 -25.52 41.70
CA THR A 324 8.59 -24.93 41.29
C THR A 324 8.74 -23.44 40.97
N GLY A 325 7.66 -22.79 40.52
CA GLY A 325 7.70 -21.36 40.19
C GLY A 325 6.44 -20.82 39.53
N PRO A 326 6.35 -19.49 39.34
CA PRO A 326 5.37 -18.86 38.47
C PRO A 326 5.69 -19.16 37.01
N CYS A 327 5.19 -20.30 36.54
CA CYS A 327 5.35 -20.76 35.17
C CYS A 327 4.01 -21.21 34.57
N ALA A 328 4.05 -21.57 33.30
CA ALA A 328 3.05 -22.41 32.66
C ALA A 328 3.79 -23.56 31.97
N THR A 329 3.30 -24.78 32.16
CA THR A 329 3.87 -25.97 31.50
C THR A 329 2.90 -26.57 30.50
N PHE A 330 3.49 -27.07 29.43
CA PHE A 330 2.84 -27.67 28.27
C PHE A 330 3.37 -29.09 28.03
N VAL A 331 3.93 -29.70 29.08
CA VAL A 331 4.39 -31.09 29.07
C VAL A 331 3.21 -32.03 28.80
N SER A 332 3.42 -33.00 27.90
CA SER A 332 2.46 -34.06 27.58
C SER A 332 2.93 -35.45 28.01
N GLY A 333 4.14 -35.55 28.55
CA GLY A 333 4.84 -36.77 28.91
C GLY A 333 6.33 -36.50 29.13
N ALA A 334 7.11 -37.55 29.43
CA ALA A 334 8.55 -37.38 29.69
C ALA A 334 9.26 -36.81 28.45
N ASN A 335 9.82 -35.60 28.58
CA ASN A 335 10.48 -34.87 27.50
C ASN A 335 9.61 -34.63 26.25
N THR A 336 8.28 -34.68 26.38
CA THR A 336 7.36 -34.37 25.29
C THR A 336 6.52 -33.14 25.61
N ILE A 337 6.27 -32.33 24.59
CA ILE A 337 5.53 -31.06 24.70
C ILE A 337 4.32 -31.14 23.78
N GLN A 338 3.18 -30.65 24.27
CA GLN A 338 2.03 -30.32 23.44
C GLN A 338 2.01 -28.80 23.26
N GLU A 339 2.34 -28.29 22.07
CA GLU A 339 2.26 -26.84 21.85
C GLU A 339 0.85 -26.32 22.16
N PRO A 340 0.72 -25.20 22.90
CA PRO A 340 -0.58 -24.64 23.21
C PRO A 340 -1.32 -24.14 21.96
N ALA A 341 -2.65 -24.24 21.98
CA ALA A 341 -3.50 -23.91 20.83
C ALA A 341 -3.33 -22.45 20.36
N TRP A 342 -3.06 -21.54 21.30
CA TRP A 342 -2.84 -20.13 20.99
C TRP A 342 -1.57 -19.88 20.15
N LEU A 343 -0.54 -20.74 20.19
CA LEU A 343 0.60 -20.62 19.26
C LEU A 343 0.17 -20.89 17.81
N GLY A 344 -0.72 -21.86 17.60
CA GLY A 344 -1.29 -22.13 16.28
C GLY A 344 -2.13 -20.97 15.74
N ALA A 345 -2.81 -20.22 16.62
CA ALA A 345 -3.48 -18.98 16.22
C ALA A 345 -2.49 -17.88 15.81
N LEU A 346 -1.32 -17.79 16.47
CA LEU A 346 -0.26 -16.86 16.06
C LEU A 346 0.36 -17.23 14.70
N ASP A 347 0.51 -18.53 14.41
CA ASP A 347 0.99 -18.98 13.10
C ASP A 347 0.02 -18.58 11.97
N LYS A 348 -1.28 -18.51 12.24
CA LYS A 348 -2.28 -18.00 11.28
C LYS A 348 -2.24 -16.48 11.14
N ALA A 349 -1.99 -15.77 12.25
CA ALA A 349 -1.98 -14.31 12.27
C ALA A 349 -0.78 -13.71 11.51
N ALA A 350 0.38 -14.38 11.52
CA ALA A 350 1.59 -13.88 10.87
C ALA A 350 1.46 -13.69 9.34
N PRO A 351 1.04 -14.69 8.54
CA PRO A 351 0.86 -14.53 7.10
C PRO A 351 -0.24 -13.53 6.76
N LYS A 352 -1.37 -13.54 7.50
CA LYS A 352 -2.45 -12.55 7.32
C LYS A 352 -1.97 -11.11 7.55
N LYS A 353 -1.02 -10.92 8.47
CA LYS A 353 -0.42 -9.60 8.73
C LYS A 353 0.50 -9.17 7.60
N GLN A 354 1.21 -10.11 6.98
CA GLN A 354 2.01 -9.83 5.79
C GLN A 354 1.14 -9.48 4.59
N GLU A 355 0.03 -10.20 4.40
CA GLU A 355 -1.01 -9.91 3.41
C GLU A 355 -1.59 -8.51 3.61
N LEU A 356 -2.01 -8.17 4.84
CA LEU A 356 -2.49 -6.82 5.18
C LEU A 356 -1.46 -5.72 4.86
N LYS A 357 -0.17 -5.94 5.17
CA LYS A 357 0.90 -4.97 4.79
C LYS A 357 1.03 -4.84 3.27
N GLY A 358 0.88 -5.95 2.54
CA GLY A 358 0.89 -5.97 1.07
C GLY A 358 -0.28 -5.17 0.50
N GLU A 359 -1.50 -5.46 0.96
CA GLU A 359 -2.72 -4.73 0.59
C GLU A 359 -2.59 -3.24 0.87
N GLN A 360 -2.18 -2.84 2.07
CA GLN A 360 -2.01 -1.42 2.44
C GLN A 360 -1.03 -0.70 1.49
N ARG A 361 0.09 -1.34 1.14
CA ARG A 361 1.06 -0.78 0.18
C ARG A 361 0.46 -0.64 -1.21
N THR A 362 -0.23 -1.68 -1.69
CA THR A 362 -0.89 -1.66 -2.99
C THR A 362 -1.97 -0.58 -3.05
N THR A 363 -2.82 -0.46 -2.02
CA THR A 363 -3.83 0.60 -1.92
C THR A 363 -3.20 1.98 -1.94
N LEU A 364 -2.16 2.22 -1.14
CA LEU A 364 -1.47 3.51 -1.10
C LEU A 364 -0.85 3.87 -2.46
N GLN A 365 -0.22 2.90 -3.12
CA GLN A 365 0.35 3.10 -4.45
C GLN A 365 -0.73 3.42 -5.48
N ALA A 366 -1.84 2.67 -5.48
CA ALA A 366 -2.96 2.91 -6.38
C ALA A 366 -3.58 4.30 -6.15
N GLU A 367 -3.72 4.73 -4.90
CA GLU A 367 -4.23 6.06 -4.53
C GLU A 367 -3.33 7.19 -5.06
N ILE A 368 -2.02 7.08 -4.87
CA ILE A 368 -1.05 8.06 -5.37
C ILE A 368 -1.14 8.13 -6.90
N GLN A 369 -1.15 6.98 -7.57
CA GLN A 369 -1.22 6.92 -9.03
C GLN A 369 -2.55 7.47 -9.57
N LEU A 370 -3.69 7.12 -8.97
CA LEU A 370 -5.01 7.63 -9.37
C LEU A 370 -5.11 9.14 -9.19
N THR A 371 -4.60 9.68 -8.08
CA THR A 371 -4.57 11.13 -7.83
C THR A 371 -3.72 11.85 -8.88
N ASN A 372 -2.51 11.37 -9.14
CA ASN A 372 -1.61 11.95 -10.14
C ASN A 372 -2.19 11.87 -11.57
N LEU A 373 -2.84 10.76 -11.91
CA LEU A 373 -3.49 10.59 -13.21
C LEU A 373 -4.72 11.50 -13.34
N ASN A 374 -5.47 11.72 -12.25
CA ASN A 374 -6.61 12.64 -12.22
C ASN A 374 -6.17 14.10 -12.45
N GLU A 375 -5.07 14.52 -11.84
CA GLU A 375 -4.46 15.83 -12.12
C GLU A 375 -3.96 15.91 -13.56
N SER A 376 -3.29 14.86 -14.04
CA SER A 376 -2.75 14.79 -15.41
C SER A 376 -3.86 14.92 -16.45
N ILE A 377 -4.98 14.20 -16.28
CA ILE A 377 -6.10 14.29 -17.23
C ILE A 377 -6.75 15.67 -17.19
N THR A 378 -6.89 16.27 -16.01
CA THR A 378 -7.43 17.62 -15.85
C THR A 378 -6.57 18.65 -16.60
N ASN A 379 -5.25 18.56 -16.46
CA ASN A 379 -4.29 19.41 -17.15
C ASN A 379 -4.31 19.18 -18.67
N LEU A 380 -4.35 17.92 -19.12
CA LEU A 380 -4.43 17.61 -20.55
C LEU A 380 -5.71 18.14 -21.19
N LEU A 381 -6.86 18.03 -20.51
CA LEU A 381 -8.14 18.59 -20.98
C LEU A 381 -8.06 20.12 -21.10
N GLN A 382 -7.43 20.80 -20.13
CA GLN A 382 -7.21 22.24 -20.16
C GLN A 382 -6.29 22.66 -21.30
N LEU A 383 -5.12 22.01 -21.44
CA LEU A 383 -4.16 22.29 -22.51
C LEU A 383 -4.77 22.06 -23.89
N ASN A 384 -5.59 21.01 -24.04
CA ASN A 384 -6.29 20.72 -25.28
C ASN A 384 -7.24 21.87 -25.66
N ALA A 385 -8.05 22.34 -24.70
CA ALA A 385 -8.96 23.46 -24.94
C ALA A 385 -8.21 24.74 -25.32
N MET A 386 -7.08 25.04 -24.67
CA MET A 386 -6.25 26.20 -24.99
C MET A 386 -5.61 26.10 -26.39
N ALA A 387 -5.11 24.92 -26.77
CA ALA A 387 -4.52 24.69 -28.09
C ALA A 387 -5.54 24.91 -29.21
N ILE A 388 -6.77 24.43 -29.03
CA ILE A 388 -7.88 24.61 -29.99
C ILE A 388 -8.29 26.09 -30.07
N GLN A 389 -8.32 26.80 -28.94
CA GLN A 389 -8.57 28.26 -28.91
C GLN A 389 -7.48 29.05 -29.66
N GLN A 390 -6.21 28.69 -29.50
CA GLN A 390 -5.11 29.35 -30.21
C GLN A 390 -5.15 29.07 -31.73
N GLN A 391 -5.52 27.86 -32.14
CA GLN A 391 -5.71 27.52 -33.56
C GLN A 391 -6.88 28.30 -34.19
N THR A 392 -7.97 28.50 -33.45
CA THR A 392 -9.11 29.30 -33.94
C THR A 392 -8.80 30.79 -33.98
N GLN A 393 -7.94 31.32 -33.09
CA GLN A 393 -7.49 32.71 -33.13
C GLN A 393 -6.38 33.01 -34.15
N LYS A 394 -5.68 32.01 -34.69
CA LYS A 394 -4.73 32.21 -35.82
C LYS A 394 -5.42 32.27 -37.20
N ARG A 395 -6.74 32.06 -37.26
CA ARG A 395 -7.53 32.09 -38.52
C ARG A 395 -8.19 33.42 -38.96
N PRO A 396 -8.01 34.62 -38.34
CA PRO A 396 -8.51 35.85 -38.93
C PRO A 396 -7.64 36.39 -40.08
N GLY A 397 -6.36 36.01 -40.16
CA GLY A 397 -5.39 36.65 -41.06
C GLY A 397 -5.66 36.43 -42.56
N ALA A 398 -6.09 35.23 -42.95
CA ALA A 398 -6.31 34.91 -44.36
C ALA A 398 -7.58 35.56 -44.93
N ALA A 399 -8.66 35.62 -44.15
CA ALA A 399 -9.92 36.22 -44.57
C ALA A 399 -9.85 37.76 -44.60
N ALA A 400 -9.20 38.39 -43.61
CA ALA A 400 -9.01 39.84 -43.59
C ALA A 400 -8.07 40.33 -44.69
N LYS A 401 -7.02 39.55 -45.02
CA LYS A 401 -6.08 39.87 -46.10
C LYS A 401 -6.75 39.74 -47.48
N ALA A 402 -7.50 38.66 -47.72
CA ALA A 402 -8.23 38.48 -48.98
C ALA A 402 -9.33 39.53 -49.20
N ALA A 403 -10.00 39.98 -48.14
CA ALA A 403 -10.99 41.07 -48.22
C ALA A 403 -10.34 42.40 -48.61
N LYS A 404 -9.19 42.73 -48.01
CA LYS A 404 -8.45 43.95 -48.32
C LYS A 404 -7.85 43.93 -49.73
N GLU A 405 -7.29 42.79 -50.16
CA GLU A 405 -6.77 42.62 -51.52
C GLU A 405 -7.88 42.67 -52.58
N ALA A 406 -9.09 42.19 -52.26
CA ALA A 406 -10.25 42.33 -53.14
C ALA A 406 -10.68 43.80 -53.29
N GLU A 407 -10.69 44.56 -52.19
CA GLU A 407 -10.98 45.99 -52.21
C GLU A 407 -9.91 46.75 -53.01
N ASP A 408 -8.63 46.47 -52.78
CA ASP A 408 -7.49 47.09 -53.46
C ASP A 408 -7.43 46.80 -54.98
N CYS A 409 -7.93 45.65 -55.44
CA CYS A 409 -8.09 45.38 -56.88
C CYS A 409 -9.30 46.13 -57.44
N SER A 410 -10.42 46.14 -56.72
CA SER A 410 -11.67 46.75 -57.19
C SER A 410 -11.61 48.28 -57.33
N SER A 411 -10.71 48.94 -56.59
CA SER A 411 -10.48 50.39 -56.69
C SER A 411 -9.65 50.82 -57.91
N ILE A 412 -9.12 49.87 -58.70
CA ILE A 412 -8.29 50.17 -59.87
C ILE A 412 -9.16 50.30 -61.12
N THR A 413 -9.29 51.54 -61.59
CA THR A 413 -10.15 51.89 -62.73
C THR A 413 -9.43 51.89 -64.07
N LYS A 414 -8.14 51.54 -64.14
CA LYS A 414 -7.34 51.51 -65.37
C LYS A 414 -6.72 50.14 -65.62
N LYS A 415 -6.84 49.64 -66.85
CA LYS A 415 -6.35 48.32 -67.27
C LYS A 415 -4.85 48.12 -67.00
N THR A 416 -4.03 49.11 -67.30
CA THR A 416 -2.57 49.04 -67.09
C THR A 416 -2.20 48.99 -65.60
N GLY A 417 -2.94 49.72 -64.75
CA GLY A 417 -2.77 49.67 -63.30
C GLY A 417 -3.18 48.31 -62.71
N CYS A 418 -4.24 47.70 -63.27
CA CYS A 418 -4.70 46.38 -62.83
C CYS A 418 -3.71 45.29 -63.22
N GLN A 419 -3.21 45.31 -64.46
CA GLN A 419 -2.24 44.33 -64.98
C GLN A 419 -0.84 44.45 -64.35
N ALA A 420 -0.53 45.57 -63.70
CA ALA A 420 0.72 45.74 -62.96
C ALA A 420 0.72 44.97 -61.62
N LYS A 421 -0.45 44.58 -61.10
CA LYS A 421 -0.60 43.78 -59.88
C LYS A 421 -0.86 42.32 -60.24
N ALA A 422 0.05 41.43 -59.84
CA ALA A 422 -0.05 39.99 -60.15
C ALA A 422 -1.27 39.32 -59.49
N GLU A 423 -1.73 39.89 -58.38
CA GLU A 423 -2.89 39.46 -57.61
C GLU A 423 -4.22 39.89 -58.23
N CYS A 424 -4.25 40.79 -59.22
CA CYS A 424 -5.48 41.28 -59.84
C CYS A 424 -5.60 40.86 -61.32
N THR A 425 -6.84 40.72 -61.81
CA THR A 425 -7.17 40.39 -63.20
C THR A 425 -8.19 41.38 -63.74
N TRP A 426 -7.95 41.86 -64.96
CA TRP A 426 -8.87 42.74 -65.67
C TRP A 426 -9.84 41.91 -66.55
N GLU A 427 -11.14 42.06 -66.33
CA GLU A 427 -12.17 41.19 -66.92
C GLU A 427 -12.62 41.57 -68.34
N ARG A 428 -12.18 42.73 -68.87
CA ARG A 428 -12.65 43.25 -70.19
C ARG A 428 -11.51 43.48 -71.19
N THR A 429 -11.62 42.88 -72.37
CA THR A 429 -10.59 43.01 -73.41
C THR A 429 -10.69 44.31 -74.20
N ASP A 430 -11.90 44.86 -74.32
CA ASP A 430 -12.31 45.99 -75.17
C ASP A 430 -12.28 47.36 -74.47
N LYS A 431 -12.18 47.40 -73.13
CA LYS A 431 -12.16 48.63 -72.33
C LYS A 431 -10.84 48.82 -71.61
N SER A 432 -10.27 50.03 -71.69
CA SER A 432 -9.04 50.43 -71.00
C SER A 432 -9.29 51.11 -69.65
N GLU A 433 -10.52 51.55 -69.38
CA GLU A 433 -10.94 52.25 -68.16
C GLU A 433 -12.30 51.72 -67.63
N GLY A 434 -12.55 51.86 -66.33
CA GLY A 434 -13.76 51.42 -65.61
C GLY A 434 -13.51 50.38 -64.52
N ASP A 435 -14.57 49.96 -63.82
CA ASP A 435 -14.51 49.05 -62.66
C ASP A 435 -14.46 47.58 -63.10
N HIS A 436 -13.37 47.21 -63.76
CA HIS A 436 -13.20 45.88 -64.37
C HIS A 436 -12.01 45.10 -63.81
N CYS A 437 -11.34 45.63 -62.78
CA CYS A 437 -10.26 44.96 -62.08
C CYS A 437 -10.79 44.17 -60.87
N LYS A 438 -10.49 42.87 -60.78
CA LYS A 438 -10.88 42.01 -59.66
C LYS A 438 -9.73 41.16 -59.15
N LEU A 439 -9.83 40.68 -57.92
CA LEU A 439 -8.85 39.77 -57.34
C LEU A 439 -8.80 38.44 -58.13
N ASN A 440 -7.60 38.00 -58.46
CA ASN A 440 -7.35 36.77 -59.19
C ASN A 440 -7.50 35.55 -58.25
N ALA A 441 -8.53 34.75 -58.47
CA ALA A 441 -8.81 33.55 -57.67
C ALA A 441 -7.65 32.53 -57.64
N THR A 442 -6.82 32.49 -58.69
CA THR A 442 -5.67 31.57 -58.77
C THR A 442 -4.48 32.03 -57.91
N ALA A 443 -4.31 33.34 -57.72
CA ALA A 443 -3.26 33.92 -56.87
C ALA A 443 -3.56 33.72 -55.37
N VAL A 444 -4.84 33.78 -54.99
CA VAL A 444 -5.32 33.50 -53.63
C VAL A 444 -5.05 32.04 -53.22
N GLY A 445 -5.21 31.11 -54.16
CA GLY A 445 -4.92 29.69 -53.95
C GLY A 445 -3.43 29.41 -53.64
N GLN A 446 -2.50 30.13 -54.27
CA GLN A 446 -1.06 29.97 -54.06
C GLN A 446 -0.55 30.64 -52.76
N GLN A 447 -1.11 31.78 -52.36
CA GLN A 447 -0.79 32.39 -51.06
C GLN A 447 -1.28 31.54 -49.87
N ALA A 448 -2.43 30.86 -50.01
CA ALA A 448 -2.92 29.94 -48.99
C ALA A 448 -1.97 28.73 -48.80
N THR A 449 -1.30 28.26 -49.86
CA THR A 449 -0.33 27.16 -49.78
C THR A 449 1.04 27.61 -49.23
N GLN A 450 1.46 28.85 -49.48
CA GLN A 450 2.69 29.40 -48.89
C GLN A 450 2.58 29.69 -47.38
N ALA A 451 1.38 29.97 -46.88
CA ALA A 451 1.16 30.20 -45.44
C ALA A 451 1.30 28.92 -44.60
N GLU A 452 1.16 27.72 -45.20
CA GLU A 452 1.35 26.44 -44.50
C GLU A 452 2.82 26.04 -44.34
N THR A 453 3.78 26.72 -44.98
CA THR A 453 5.20 26.30 -44.97
C THR A 453 6.10 27.05 -43.98
N ASN A 454 5.61 28.07 -43.28
CA ASN A 454 6.43 28.85 -42.33
C ASN A 454 6.56 28.23 -40.92
N GLY A 455 6.27 26.93 -40.79
CA GLY A 455 6.37 26.18 -39.53
C GLY A 455 7.07 24.83 -39.65
N ALA A 456 7.88 24.59 -40.69
CA ALA A 456 8.64 23.35 -40.82
C ALA A 456 10.04 23.52 -40.23
N THR A 457 10.29 22.77 -39.16
CA THR A 457 11.61 22.45 -38.58
C THR A 457 12.68 22.35 -39.67
N ALA A 458 13.79 23.07 -39.50
CA ALA A 458 14.92 23.02 -40.42
C ALA A 458 15.31 21.57 -40.71
N THR A 459 15.01 21.09 -41.91
CA THR A 459 15.35 19.75 -42.36
C THR A 459 16.86 19.65 -42.49
N THR A 460 17.48 18.86 -41.62
CA THR A 460 18.91 18.54 -41.70
C THR A 460 19.14 17.39 -42.69
N GLY A 461 20.30 17.40 -43.36
CA GLY A 461 20.69 16.38 -44.34
C GLY A 461 19.98 16.48 -45.69
N CYS A 462 19.95 15.37 -46.43
CA CYS A 462 19.50 15.33 -47.83
C CYS A 462 18.09 15.87 -48.10
N ALA A 463 17.22 15.91 -47.09
CA ALA A 463 15.89 16.47 -47.20
C ALA A 463 15.90 17.97 -47.56
N ARG A 464 16.98 18.70 -47.24
CA ARG A 464 17.18 20.10 -47.64
C ARG A 464 17.41 20.29 -49.14
N HIS A 465 17.90 19.27 -49.84
CA HIS A 465 18.29 19.37 -51.25
C HIS A 465 17.20 18.84 -52.22
N GLY A 466 16.04 18.42 -51.69
CA GLY A 466 14.94 17.89 -52.50
C GLY A 466 15.39 16.70 -53.35
N ASN A 467 15.08 16.72 -54.64
CA ASN A 467 15.45 15.65 -55.59
C ASN A 467 16.86 15.81 -56.20
N ASP A 468 17.65 16.80 -55.74
CA ASP A 468 19.02 17.03 -56.24
C ASP A 468 20.01 16.06 -55.59
N LYS A 469 20.18 14.92 -56.27
CA LYS A 469 21.04 13.81 -55.81
C LYS A 469 22.50 14.23 -55.64
N ALA A 470 23.04 15.07 -56.51
CA ALA A 470 24.44 15.48 -56.46
C ALA A 470 24.74 16.34 -55.23
N LYS A 471 23.82 17.25 -54.86
CA LYS A 471 23.95 18.06 -53.63
C LYS A 471 23.76 17.24 -52.36
N CYS A 472 22.84 16.29 -52.36
CA CYS A 472 22.67 15.33 -51.26
C CYS A 472 23.92 14.46 -51.04
N GLU A 473 24.62 14.08 -52.11
CA GLU A 473 25.85 13.26 -52.01
C GLU A 473 27.07 14.08 -51.57
N ALA A 474 27.17 15.34 -51.96
CA ALA A 474 28.22 16.25 -51.46
C ALA A 474 28.08 16.55 -49.95
N ASP A 475 26.85 16.67 -49.46
CA ASP A 475 26.56 16.90 -48.03
C ASP A 475 26.94 15.71 -47.12
N LYS A 476 27.24 14.54 -47.72
CA LYS A 476 27.66 13.31 -47.01
C LYS A 476 29.18 13.16 -46.86
N ALA A 477 29.98 14.08 -47.41
CA ALA A 477 31.44 13.95 -47.46
C ALA A 477 32.19 14.55 -46.25
N GLY A 478 31.50 15.19 -45.30
CA GLY A 478 32.11 15.78 -44.11
C GLY A 478 32.18 14.81 -42.92
N ASP A 479 33.36 14.67 -42.31
CA ASP A 479 33.70 13.73 -41.22
C ASP A 479 32.85 13.82 -39.92
N LYS A 480 31.86 14.71 -39.84
CA LYS A 480 31.06 14.96 -38.63
C LYS A 480 29.59 14.50 -38.67
N GLN A 481 29.07 14.01 -39.80
CA GLN A 481 27.63 13.67 -39.94
C GLN A 481 27.32 12.16 -40.04
N ASN A 482 28.33 11.29 -39.92
CA ASN A 482 28.22 9.88 -40.36
C ASN A 482 27.99 8.82 -39.24
N CYS A 483 27.51 9.18 -38.03
CA CYS A 483 27.14 8.15 -37.03
C CYS A 483 25.87 7.36 -37.46
N ALA A 484 25.00 7.89 -38.34
CA ALA A 484 23.74 7.24 -38.73
C ALA A 484 23.86 6.12 -39.79
N PHE A 485 24.84 6.18 -40.70
CA PHE A 485 24.94 5.24 -41.84
C PHE A 485 25.88 4.05 -41.62
N ARG A 486 26.67 4.05 -40.54
CA ARG A 486 27.63 2.96 -40.25
C ARG A 486 27.00 1.69 -39.65
N ILE A 487 25.72 1.72 -39.26
CA ILE A 487 25.04 0.59 -38.58
C ILE A 487 24.82 -0.62 -39.50
N LYS A 488 24.85 -0.46 -40.85
CA LYS A 488 24.56 -1.56 -41.78
C LYS A 488 25.76 -2.31 -42.37
N ARG A 489 27.00 -2.06 -41.92
CA ARG A 489 28.13 -2.97 -42.21
C ARG A 489 28.51 -3.71 -40.93
N VAL A 490 27.98 -4.92 -40.80
CA VAL A 490 28.20 -5.81 -39.67
C VAL A 490 29.63 -6.39 -39.72
N ASN A 491 30.21 -6.55 -38.52
CA ASN A 491 31.46 -7.25 -38.17
C ASN A 491 32.79 -6.49 -38.35
N GLN A 492 33.05 -5.53 -37.45
CA GLN A 492 34.16 -5.57 -36.47
C GLN A 492 34.09 -4.31 -35.58
N ASN A 493 34.33 -4.48 -34.28
CA ASN A 493 34.24 -3.48 -33.22
C ASN A 493 35.08 -2.21 -33.54
N PRO A 494 34.51 -0.99 -33.42
CA PRO A 494 35.11 -0.07 -32.45
C PRO A 494 34.07 0.79 -31.72
N LYS A 495 33.88 0.52 -30.43
CA LYS A 495 33.63 1.58 -29.44
C LYS A 495 34.75 2.61 -29.53
N LYS A 496 34.43 3.85 -29.90
CA LYS A 496 35.00 5.14 -29.44
C LYS A 496 34.60 6.25 -30.44
N LYS A 497 33.99 7.33 -29.94
CA LYS A 497 33.69 8.63 -30.61
C LYS A 497 32.23 8.97 -31.03
N CYS A 498 31.20 8.48 -30.36
CA CYS A 498 29.94 9.25 -30.27
C CYS A 498 29.51 9.24 -28.78
N ALA A 499 30.28 9.91 -27.91
CA ALA A 499 29.96 10.12 -26.49
C ALA A 499 30.21 11.59 -26.15
N GLU A 500 29.45 12.08 -25.16
CA GLU A 500 29.38 13.45 -24.63
C GLU A 500 28.41 14.40 -25.36
N MET A 501 27.17 14.45 -24.85
CA MET A 501 26.67 15.63 -24.14
C MET A 501 25.51 15.20 -23.23
N GLU A 502 25.86 14.91 -21.99
CA GLU A 502 24.96 14.92 -20.84
C GLU A 502 24.52 16.36 -20.51
N VAL A 503 23.21 16.51 -20.26
CA VAL A 503 22.55 17.28 -19.17
C VAL A 503 22.85 18.79 -19.04
N PHE A 504 21.81 19.64 -19.03
CA PHE A 504 21.35 20.44 -17.87
C PHE A 504 20.28 21.50 -18.25
N TYR A 505 19.20 21.49 -17.44
CA TYR A 505 18.00 22.36 -17.34
C TYR A 505 16.98 22.44 -18.48
#